data_AF-A0A961IVS4-F1
#
_entry.id   AF-A0A961IVS4-F1
#
_cell.length_a   1.000
_cell.length_b   1.000
_cell.length_c   1.000
_cell.angle_alpha   90.00
_cell.angle_beta   90.00
_cell.angle_gamma   90.00
#
_symmetry.space_group_name_H-M   'P 1'
#
loop_
_entity.id
_entity.type
_entity.pdbx_description
1 polymer ?
#
loop_
_entity_poly.entity_id
_entity_poly.type
_entity_poly.pdbx_seq_one_letter_code
_entity_poly.pdbx_strand_id
1 'polypeptide(L)'
;MLRRLIAAIAGLGLVLFVRLLTAPRAIWAGIEPIPRQRVYFANHTSNADFPTVWAVLPNFLRKTTRPVAASDYWLKSRLRAFFGRDVLNAVLINRDRAAR
;
A
#
# COMPACT_ATOMS: atom_id res chain seq x y z
N MET A 1 21.27 -2.02 1.50
CA MET A 1 20.96 -1.21 0.30
C MET A 1 20.22 -2.02 -0.77
N LEU A 2 20.71 -3.21 -1.16
CA LEU A 2 20.07 -4.08 -2.17
C LEU A 2 18.57 -4.34 -1.93
N ARG A 3 18.18 -4.72 -0.71
CA ARG A 3 16.77 -5.01 -0.38
C ARG A 3 15.82 -3.82 -0.61
N ARG A 4 16.28 -2.60 -0.32
CA ARG A 4 15.51 -1.37 -0.54
C ARG A 4 15.36 -1.07 -2.04
N LEU A 5 16.39 -1.35 -2.84
CA LEU A 5 16.33 -1.21 -4.30
C LEU A 5 15.33 -2.21 -4.89
N ILE A 6 15.41 -3.48 -4.49
CA ILE A 6 14.45 -4.51 -4.93
C ILE A 6 13.02 -4.11 -4.55
N ALA A 7 12.80 -3.61 -3.34
CA ALA A 7 11.49 -3.14 -2.90
C ALA A 7 10.98 -1.95 -3.72
N ALA A 8 11.85 -1.01 -4.08
CA ALA A 8 11.50 0.12 -4.94
C ALA A 8 11.09 -0.35 -6.34
N ILE A 9 11.86 -1.27 -6.95
CA ILE A 9 11.54 -1.87 -8.25
C ILE A 9 10.23 -2.64 -8.19
N ALA A 10 10.03 -3.47 -7.15
CA ALA A 10 8.79 -4.21 -6.93
C ALA A 10 7.58 -3.27 -6.74
N GLY A 11 7.77 -2.14 -6.06
CA GLY A 11 6.73 -1.12 -5.90
C GLY A 11 6.36 -0.44 -7.21
N LEU A 12 7.34 -0.14 -8.07
CA LEU A 12 7.08 0.37 -9.42
C LEU A 12 6.35 -0.68 -10.28
N GLY A 13 6.79 -1.93 -10.22
CA GLY A 13 6.14 -3.05 -10.90
C GLY A 13 4.69 -3.25 -10.43
N LEU A 14 4.44 -3.15 -9.12
CA LEU A 14 3.09 -3.22 -8.55
C LEU A 14 2.19 -2.09 -9.08
N VAL A 15 2.70 -0.86 -9.13
CA VAL A 15 1.96 0.29 -9.68
C VAL A 15 1.63 0.07 -11.16
N LEU A 16 2.59 -0.41 -11.96
CA LEU A 16 2.38 -0.70 -13.37
C LEU A 16 1.34 -1.81 -13.54
N PHE A 17 1.48 -2.92 -12.82
CA PHE A 17 0.55 -4.05 -12.84
C PHE A 17 -0.88 -3.61 -12.52
N VAL A 18 -1.07 -2.86 -11.43
CA VAL A 18 -2.37 -2.33 -11.04
C VAL A 18 -2.94 -1.43 -12.14
N ARG A 19 -2.14 -0.52 -12.69
CA ARG A 19 -2.59 0.40 -13.73
C ARG A 19 -2.99 -0.31 -15.02
N LEU A 20 -2.28 -1.35 -15.41
CA LEU A 20 -2.57 -2.14 -16.60
C LEU A 20 -3.86 -2.96 -16.44
N LEU A 21 -4.08 -3.54 -15.27
CA LEU A 21 -5.24 -4.42 -15.05
C LEU A 21 -6.54 -3.69 -14.71
N THR A 22 -6.47 -2.61 -13.92
CA THR A 22 -7.68 -1.97 -13.39
C THR A 22 -7.93 -0.57 -13.94
N ALA A 23 -7.00 -0.03 -14.75
CA ALA A 23 -7.05 1.32 -15.31
C ALA A 23 -7.57 2.40 -14.33
N PRO A 24 -7.08 2.45 -13.08
CA PRO A 24 -7.69 3.26 -12.05
C PRO A 24 -7.38 4.75 -12.29
N ARG A 25 -8.38 5.61 -12.09
CA ARG A 25 -8.26 7.06 -12.19
C ARG A 25 -8.69 7.72 -10.89
N ALA A 26 -7.81 8.54 -10.30
CA ALA A 26 -8.19 9.39 -9.18
C ALA A 26 -8.91 10.64 -9.68
N ILE A 27 -10.01 11.00 -9.00
CA ILE A 27 -10.72 12.26 -9.19
C ILE A 27 -10.51 13.09 -7.92
N TRP A 28 -9.76 14.19 -8.05
CA TRP A 28 -9.41 15.10 -6.95
C TRP A 28 -10.38 16.28 -6.88
N ALA A 29 -11.69 16.00 -6.83
CA ALA A 29 -12.72 17.03 -6.81
C ALA A 29 -12.78 17.72 -5.44
N GLY A 30 -12.49 19.01 -5.39
CA GLY A 30 -12.52 19.81 -4.15
C GLY A 30 -11.41 19.48 -3.15
N ILE A 31 -10.45 18.62 -3.50
CA ILE A 31 -9.35 18.24 -2.62
C ILE A 31 -8.11 17.79 -3.41
N GLU A 32 -7.11 18.67 -3.57
CA GLU A 32 -5.87 18.32 -4.28
C GLU A 32 -5.02 17.33 -3.47
N PRO A 33 -4.19 16.48 -4.13
CA PRO A 33 -3.30 15.54 -3.45
C PRO A 33 -2.04 16.23 -2.92
N ILE A 34 -2.19 17.06 -1.90
CA ILE A 34 -1.09 17.77 -1.24
C ILE A 34 -0.50 16.97 -0.05
N PRO A 35 0.77 17.19 0.32
CA PRO A 35 1.44 16.47 1.42
C PRO A 35 1.00 16.98 2.80
N ARG A 36 -0.27 16.73 3.15
CA ARG A 36 -0.84 16.95 4.49
C ARG A 36 -1.29 15.63 5.10
N GLN A 37 -1.45 15.60 6.42
CA GLN A 37 -1.96 14.42 7.11
C GLN A 37 -3.34 14.07 6.57
N ARG A 38 -3.48 12.84 6.06
CA ARG A 38 -4.68 12.34 5.40
C ARG A 38 -4.89 10.86 5.65
N VAL A 39 -6.14 10.47 5.79
CA VAL A 39 -6.56 9.07 5.81
C VAL A 39 -7.26 8.78 4.49
N TYR A 40 -6.69 7.86 3.73
CA TYR A 40 -7.33 7.31 2.54
C TYR A 40 -7.99 6.00 2.92
N PHE A 41 -9.23 5.79 2.49
CA PHE A 41 -9.97 4.56 2.71
C PHE A 41 -10.58 4.06 1.40
N ALA A 42 -10.78 2.76 1.32
CA ALA A 42 -11.51 2.09 0.25
C ALA A 42 -12.56 1.19 0.89
N ASN A 43 -13.56 0.77 0.12
CA ASN A 43 -14.34 -0.41 0.47
C ASN A 43 -13.39 -1.61 0.65
N HIS A 44 -13.70 -2.52 1.58
CA HIS A 44 -12.85 -3.68 1.86
C HIS A 44 -13.42 -4.93 1.19
N THR A 45 -13.17 -5.04 -0.12
CA THR A 45 -13.62 -6.16 -0.94
C THR A 45 -12.47 -7.13 -1.23
N SER A 46 -11.22 -6.64 -1.27
CA SER A 46 -10.06 -7.47 -1.65
C SER A 46 -8.73 -6.94 -1.09
N ASN A 47 -7.66 -7.73 -1.21
CA ASN A 47 -6.31 -7.24 -0.93
C ASN A 47 -5.80 -6.22 -1.96
N ALA A 48 -6.48 -6.09 -3.11
CA ALA A 48 -6.12 -5.15 -4.17
C ALA A 48 -6.64 -3.73 -3.92
N ASP A 49 -7.52 -3.53 -2.94
CA ASP A 49 -8.12 -2.24 -2.63
C ASP A 49 -7.05 -1.19 -2.30
N PHE A 50 -6.13 -1.53 -1.39
CA PHE A 50 -5.03 -0.63 -1.05
C PHE A 50 -4.05 -0.41 -2.22
N PRO A 51 -3.50 -1.44 -2.91
CA PRO A 51 -2.68 -1.24 -4.10
C PRO A 51 -3.32 -0.33 -5.15
N THR A 52 -4.65 -0.41 -5.32
CA THR A 52 -5.40 0.44 -6.26
C THR A 52 -5.37 1.91 -5.83
N VAL A 53 -5.70 2.21 -4.57
CA VAL A 53 -5.57 3.57 -4.01
C VAL A 53 -4.12 4.06 -4.10
N TRP A 54 -3.16 3.22 -3.74
CA TRP A 54 -1.74 3.57 -3.71
C TRP A 54 -1.15 3.86 -5.11
N ALA A 55 -1.62 3.16 -6.14
CA ALA A 55 -1.17 3.31 -7.53
C ALA A 55 -1.60 4.65 -8.16
N VAL A 56 -2.72 5.22 -7.71
CA VAL A 56 -3.21 6.53 -8.20
C VAL A 56 -2.62 7.72 -7.43
N LEU A 57 -2.00 7.49 -6.27
CA LEU A 57 -1.30 8.55 -5.55
C LEU A 57 -0.10 9.08 -6.35
N PRO A 58 0.14 10.41 -6.34
CA PRO A 58 1.40 10.99 -6.78
C PRO A 58 2.59 10.35 -6.08
N ASN A 59 3.73 10.29 -6.75
CA ASN A 59 4.94 9.60 -6.25
C ASN A 59 5.35 10.07 -4.84
N PHE A 60 5.26 11.38 -4.57
CA PHE A 60 5.62 11.94 -3.26
C PHE A 60 4.69 11.46 -2.14
N LEU A 61 3.37 11.38 -2.38
CA LEU A 61 2.43 10.83 -1.40
C LEU A 61 2.60 9.33 -1.24
N ARG A 62 2.81 8.61 -2.35
CA ARG A 62 2.98 7.15 -2.33
C ARG A 62 4.11 6.69 -1.40
N LYS A 63 5.21 7.46 -1.35
CA LYS A 63 6.37 7.19 -0.49
C LYS A 63 6.08 7.32 1.01
N THR A 64 5.09 8.13 1.37
CA THR A 64 4.74 8.46 2.77
C THR A 64 3.42 7.86 3.23
N THR A 65 2.54 7.44 2.31
CA THR A 65 1.30 6.74 2.64
C THR A 65 1.61 5.30 3.03
N ARG A 66 1.17 4.91 4.23
CA ARG A 66 1.38 3.58 4.81
C ARG A 66 0.02 2.88 4.94
N PRO A 67 -0.18 1.67 4.39
CA PRO A 67 -1.39 0.92 4.65
C PRO A 67 -1.44 0.47 6.10
N VAL A 68 -2.61 0.53 6.72
CA VAL A 68 -2.86 -0.19 7.98
C VAL A 68 -3.37 -1.56 7.62
N ALA A 69 -2.68 -2.61 8.07
CA ALA A 69 -3.04 -3.96 7.67
C ALA A 69 -2.76 -5.01 8.76
N ALA A 70 -3.48 -6.13 8.66
CA ALA A 70 -3.43 -7.20 9.63
C ALA A 70 -2.11 -7.99 9.59
N SER A 71 -1.42 -8.10 10.73
CA SER A 71 -0.14 -8.81 10.80
C SER A 71 -0.28 -10.31 10.54
N ASP A 72 -1.39 -10.92 10.99
CA ASP A 72 -1.70 -12.33 10.81
C ASP A 72 -1.89 -12.73 9.34
N TYR A 73 -2.27 -11.77 8.47
CA TYR A 73 -2.33 -11.99 7.03
C TYR A 73 -0.97 -11.75 6.35
N TRP A 74 -0.35 -10.59 6.63
CA TRP A 74 0.84 -10.14 5.91
C TRP A 74 2.13 -10.85 6.35
N LEU A 75 2.20 -11.34 7.59
CA LEU A 75 3.38 -12.05 8.11
C LEU A 75 3.33 -13.57 7.90
N LYS A 76 2.25 -14.08 7.28
CA LYS A 76 2.05 -15.52 7.07
C LYS A 76 3.02 -16.14 6.07
N SER A 77 3.63 -15.36 5.18
CA SER A 77 4.63 -15.86 4.22
C SER A 77 5.72 -14.83 3.94
N ARG A 78 6.89 -15.30 3.50
CA ARG A 78 8.02 -14.43 3.14
C ARG A 78 7.67 -13.42 2.05
N LEU A 79 6.89 -13.84 1.05
CA LEU A 79 6.46 -12.97 -0.06
C LEU A 79 5.52 -11.88 0.44
N ARG A 80 4.48 -12.24 1.21
CA ARG A 80 3.56 -11.25 1.80
C ARG A 80 4.32 -10.32 2.74
N ALA A 81 5.20 -10.84 3.59
CA ALA A 81 5.98 -10.04 4.52
C ALA A 81 6.88 -9.04 3.79
N PHE A 82 7.47 -9.44 2.65
CA PHE A 82 8.24 -8.55 1.80
C PHE A 82 7.39 -7.42 1.21
N PHE A 83 6.23 -7.72 0.63
CA PHE A 83 5.35 -6.67 0.12
C PHE A 83 4.82 -5.76 1.23
N GLY A 84 4.39 -6.35 2.35
CA GLY A 84 3.87 -5.63 3.50
C GLY A 84 4.93 -4.71 4.11
N ARG A 85 6.10 -5.23 4.50
CA ARG A 85 7.11 -4.46 5.26
C ARG A 85 8.02 -3.61 4.37
N ASP A 86 8.41 -4.10 3.20
CA ASP A 86 9.46 -3.45 2.41
C ASP A 86 8.94 -2.63 1.25
N VAL A 87 7.96 -3.15 0.52
CA VAL A 87 7.41 -2.48 -0.66
C VAL A 87 6.42 -1.39 -0.23
N LEU A 88 5.45 -1.76 0.59
CA LEU A 88 4.37 -0.87 1.02
C LEU A 88 4.67 -0.18 2.36
N ASN A 89 5.59 -0.75 3.15
CA ASN A 89 5.88 -0.35 4.53
C ASN A 89 4.59 -0.18 5.35
N ALA A 90 3.80 -1.24 5.41
CA ALA A 90 2.55 -1.29 6.13
C ALA A 90 2.74 -1.08 7.63
N VAL A 91 1.82 -0.33 8.23
CA VAL A 91 1.57 -0.37 9.67
C VAL A 91 0.84 -1.68 9.95
N LEU A 92 1.57 -2.67 10.44
CA LEU A 92 1.04 -4.00 10.72
C LEU A 92 0.45 -4.07 12.12
N ILE A 93 -0.84 -4.39 12.21
CA ILE A 93 -1.59 -4.46 13.47
C ILE A 93 -1.78 -5.92 13.85
N ASN A 94 -1.33 -6.29 15.05
CA ASN A 94 -1.72 -7.54 15.68
C ASN A 94 -3.18 -7.43 16.16
N ARG A 95 -4.04 -8.28 15.61
CA ARG A 95 -5.48 -8.34 15.92
C ARG A 95 -5.82 -9.43 16.94
N ASP A 96 -4.86 -10.28 17.29
CA ASP A 96 -5.04 -11.27 18.35
C ASP A 96 -5.08 -10.52 19.69
N ARG A 97 -6.23 -10.62 20.37
CA ARG A 97 -6.44 -9.97 21.66
C ARG A 97 -5.71 -10.68 22.80
N ALA A 98 -5.44 -11.98 22.67
CA ALA A 98 -4.74 -12.75 23.69
C ALA A 98 -3.22 -12.51 23.65
N ALA A 99 -2.69 -12.07 22.51
CA ALA A 99 -1.28 -11.81 22.27
C ALA A 99 -0.92 -10.31 22.34
N ARG A 100 -1.77 -9.47 22.94
CA ARG A 100 -1.55 -8.02 23.11
C ARG A 100 -1.09 -7.67 24.51
#